data_AF-A0A3D9AFZ8-F1
#
_entry.id   AF-A0A3D9AFZ8-F1
#
_cell.length_a   1.000
_cell.length_b   1.000
_cell.length_c   1.000
_cell.angle_alpha   90.00
_cell.angle_beta   90.00
_cell.angle_gamma   90.00
#
_symmetry.space_group_name_H-M   'P 1'
#
loop_
_entity.id
_entity.type
_entity.pdbx_description
1 polymer ?
#
loop_
_entity_poly.entity_id
_entity_poly.type
_entity_poly.pdbx_seq_one_letter_code
_entity_poly.pdbx_strand_id
1 'polypeptide(L)'
;MGILRFLLAISVVIAHSTSIFGFELVGGQIAVQAFFIISGFYMTLILNEKYIGANHSYRLFISNRALRLYPIYWVVLLLTILYSGYLFISSNGLKSGSFNPYISHFKDLNIGSLLFLTFTNIFLFFQDIVMFLGLDLQNGNLFFTQNFRNTKPMLFEFLFIPQAWTIGVELLFYVIAPFLVRRKIYVIFSLIFCSILLRCFLYYGLDLKFDPWTARFFPTELVFFLLGTLAYHVYKKYEKYNFKKRHLNLIWSSIVLLTVAYGFIEIQFKELIYLIYFFACLPFIFILTKNIRKMLI
;
A
#
# COMPACT_ATOMS: atom_id res chain seq x y z
N MET A 1 1.15 13.78 12.45
CA MET A 1 0.95 12.59 11.59
C MET A 1 -0.23 12.73 10.61
N GLY A 2 -1.38 13.31 11.00
CA GLY A 2 -2.54 13.46 10.11
C GLY A 2 -2.25 14.19 8.80
N ILE A 3 -1.66 15.40 8.87
CA ILE A 3 -1.30 16.21 7.69
C ILE A 3 -0.39 15.44 6.72
N LEU A 4 0.63 14.76 7.25
CA LEU A 4 1.56 14.01 6.42
C LEU A 4 0.86 12.86 5.68
N ARG A 5 -0.02 12.11 6.36
CA ARG A 5 -0.84 11.08 5.70
C ARG A 5 -1.78 11.67 4.65
N PHE A 6 -2.34 12.85 4.91
CA PHE A 6 -3.20 13.53 3.96
C PHE A 6 -2.43 13.94 2.70
N LEU A 7 -1.23 14.52 2.84
CA LEU A 7 -0.36 14.83 1.70
C LEU A 7 0.04 13.59 0.90
N LEU A 8 0.39 12.49 1.57
CA LEU A 8 0.67 11.23 0.89
C LEU A 8 -0.55 10.69 0.14
N ALA A 9 -1.76 10.80 0.72
CA ALA A 9 -2.99 10.39 0.05
C ALA A 9 -3.28 11.23 -1.19
N ILE A 10 -3.08 12.56 -1.12
CA ILE A 10 -3.18 13.45 -2.28
C ILE A 10 -2.17 13.04 -3.36
N SER A 11 -0.93 12.71 -2.97
CA SER A 11 0.10 12.25 -3.92
C SER A 11 -0.34 11.01 -4.70
N VAL A 12 -1.03 10.07 -4.06
CA VAL A 12 -1.60 8.89 -4.72
C VAL A 12 -2.74 9.28 -5.68
N VAL A 13 -3.61 10.21 -5.29
CA VAL A 13 -4.70 10.69 -6.14
C VAL A 13 -4.16 11.40 -7.39
N ILE A 14 -3.18 12.29 -7.22
CA ILE A 14 -2.53 13.03 -8.32
C ILE A 14 -1.85 12.06 -9.30
N ALA A 15 -1.19 11.02 -8.81
CA ALA A 15 -0.52 10.03 -9.66
C ALA A 15 -1.48 9.21 -10.55
N HIS A 16 -2.77 9.20 -10.22
CA HIS A 16 -3.81 8.54 -11.01
C HIS A 16 -4.78 9.53 -11.68
N SER A 17 -4.48 10.82 -11.60
CA SER A 17 -5.23 11.90 -12.25
C SER A 17 -4.29 12.83 -13.00
N THR A 18 -4.76 14.01 -13.38
CA THR A 18 -3.93 15.07 -13.95
C THR A 18 -3.21 15.83 -12.84
N SER A 19 -1.98 16.29 -13.10
CA SER A 19 -1.25 17.16 -12.18
C SER A 19 -2.09 18.37 -11.77
N ILE A 20 -2.20 18.63 -10.47
CA ILE A 20 -2.94 19.78 -9.94
C ILE A 20 -1.97 20.95 -9.85
N PHE A 21 -2.19 22.00 -10.65
CA PHE A 21 -1.31 23.17 -10.73
C PHE A 21 0.18 22.84 -11.00
N GLY A 22 0.47 21.75 -11.70
CA GLY A 22 1.84 21.29 -11.98
C GLY A 22 2.57 20.66 -10.78
N PHE A 23 1.90 20.46 -9.63
CA PHE A 23 2.48 19.77 -8.48
C PHE A 23 2.20 18.27 -8.56
N GLU A 24 3.27 17.47 -8.56
CA GLU A 24 3.21 15.99 -8.52
C GLU A 24 3.47 15.41 -7.11
N LEU A 25 3.82 16.26 -6.14
CA LEU A 25 4.25 15.87 -4.79
C LEU A 25 5.35 14.79 -4.85
N VAL A 26 5.16 13.65 -4.17
CA VAL A 26 6.13 12.53 -4.14
C VAL A 26 5.79 11.43 -5.14
N GLY A 27 4.74 11.58 -5.94
CA GLY A 27 4.20 10.53 -6.79
C GLY A 27 3.51 9.38 -6.02
N GLY A 28 2.93 8.42 -6.76
CA GLY A 28 2.13 7.35 -6.19
C GLY A 28 2.96 6.28 -5.47
N GLN A 29 4.01 5.78 -6.12
CA GLN A 29 4.85 4.68 -5.59
C GLN A 29 5.50 5.04 -4.25
N ILE A 30 6.16 6.21 -4.18
CA ILE A 30 6.84 6.65 -2.96
C ILE A 30 5.84 6.92 -1.83
N ALA A 31 4.66 7.45 -2.17
CA ALA A 31 3.61 7.67 -1.18
C ALA A 31 3.12 6.35 -0.57
N VAL A 32 2.89 5.33 -1.40
CA VAL A 32 2.51 3.99 -0.95
C VAL A 32 3.60 3.37 -0.07
N GLN A 33 4.87 3.46 -0.48
CA GLN A 33 6.00 2.96 0.32
C GLN A 33 6.11 3.69 1.67
N ALA A 34 5.90 5.00 1.69
CA ALA A 34 5.83 5.77 2.93
C ALA A 34 4.64 5.34 3.82
N PHE A 35 3.47 5.03 3.23
CA PHE A 35 2.35 4.44 3.97
C PHE A 35 2.70 3.07 4.56
N PHE A 36 3.48 2.23 3.86
CA PHE A 36 3.96 0.97 4.41
C PHE A 36 4.90 1.16 5.60
N ILE A 37 5.83 2.14 5.55
CA ILE A 37 6.66 2.52 6.71
C ILE A 37 5.77 2.98 7.89
N ILE A 38 4.78 3.83 7.64
CA ILE A 38 3.81 4.22 8.68
C ILE A 38 3.09 2.99 9.22
N SER A 39 2.61 2.09 8.37
CA SER A 39 1.88 0.88 8.76
C SER A 39 2.72 -0.01 9.67
N GLY A 40 3.98 -0.25 9.30
CA GLY A 40 4.96 -0.98 10.11
C GLY A 40 5.14 -0.40 11.50
N PHE A 41 5.31 0.92 11.59
CA PHE A 41 5.42 1.62 12.87
C PHE A 41 4.18 1.42 13.75
N TYR A 42 2.99 1.64 13.19
CA TYR A 42 1.74 1.56 13.95
C TYR A 42 1.37 0.12 14.32
N MET A 43 1.59 -0.86 13.44
CA MET A 43 1.30 -2.27 13.76
C MET A 43 2.23 -2.75 14.87
N THR A 44 3.51 -2.39 14.80
CA THR A 44 4.47 -2.71 15.86
C THR A 44 4.10 -2.04 17.19
N LEU A 45 3.70 -0.76 17.17
CA LEU A 45 3.25 -0.04 18.35
C LEU A 45 2.01 -0.67 18.97
N ILE A 46 0.97 -0.91 18.17
CA ILE A 46 -0.30 -1.41 18.66
C ILE A 46 -0.18 -2.85 19.17
N LEU A 47 0.59 -3.70 18.51
CA LEU A 47 0.85 -5.07 18.99
C LEU A 47 1.69 -5.07 20.27
N ASN A 48 2.62 -4.13 20.46
CA ASN A 48 3.43 -4.05 21.69
C ASN A 48 2.85 -3.17 22.80
N GLU A 49 1.66 -2.59 22.62
CA GLU A 49 1.06 -1.74 23.65
C GLU A 49 -0.41 -2.10 23.94
N LYS A 50 -1.24 -2.34 22.91
CA LYS A 50 -2.69 -2.55 23.07
C LYS A 50 -3.08 -4.02 23.13
N TYR A 51 -2.44 -4.88 22.32
CA TYR A 51 -2.78 -6.30 22.21
C TYR A 51 -1.84 -7.18 23.06
N ILE A 52 -1.77 -6.90 24.36
CA ILE A 52 -0.98 -7.64 25.36
C ILE A 52 -1.91 -8.19 26.45
N GLY A 53 -1.49 -9.25 27.15
CA GLY A 53 -2.20 -9.82 28.29
C GLY A 53 -3.58 -10.36 27.90
N ALA A 54 -4.63 -9.95 28.62
CA ALA A 54 -6.01 -10.35 28.35
C ALA A 54 -6.50 -9.98 26.92
N ASN A 55 -5.87 -8.98 26.28
CA ASN A 55 -6.19 -8.55 24.92
C ASN A 55 -5.27 -9.17 23.86
N HIS A 56 -4.48 -10.19 24.19
CA HIS A 56 -3.57 -10.87 23.25
C HIS A 56 -4.32 -11.81 22.30
N SER A 57 -5.29 -11.28 21.55
CA SER A 57 -6.10 -12.05 20.61
C SER A 57 -5.77 -11.65 19.17
N TYR A 58 -5.23 -12.61 18.41
CA TYR A 58 -5.03 -12.48 16.98
C TYR A 58 -6.35 -12.17 16.25
N ARG A 59 -7.42 -12.87 16.61
CA ARG A 59 -8.76 -12.66 16.03
C ARG A 59 -9.27 -11.25 16.26
N LEU A 60 -9.09 -10.70 17.46
CA LEU A 60 -9.48 -9.32 17.78
C LEU A 60 -8.63 -8.30 17.01
N PHE A 61 -7.33 -8.55 16.86
CA PHE A 61 -6.46 -7.68 16.07
C PHE A 61 -6.92 -7.63 14.60
N ILE A 62 -7.11 -8.79 13.97
CA ILE A 62 -7.52 -8.88 12.56
C ILE A 62 -8.93 -8.32 12.36
N SER A 63 -9.90 -8.63 13.23
CA SER A 63 -11.27 -8.14 13.07
C SER A 63 -11.36 -6.61 13.12
N ASN A 64 -10.63 -5.96 14.03
CA ASN A 64 -10.56 -4.50 14.11
C ASN A 64 -9.95 -3.85 12.85
N ARG A 65 -9.16 -4.60 12.08
CA ARG A 65 -8.50 -4.10 10.85
C ARG A 65 -9.38 -4.36 9.65
N ALA A 66 -10.03 -5.52 9.61
CA ALA A 66 -11.08 -5.81 8.65
C ALA A 66 -12.20 -4.75 8.73
N LEU A 67 -12.73 -4.48 9.93
CA LEU A 67 -13.77 -3.45 10.14
C LEU A 67 -13.32 -2.02 9.80
N ARG A 68 -12.01 -1.77 9.71
CA ARG A 68 -11.48 -0.48 9.27
C ARG A 68 -11.43 -0.36 7.75
N LEU A 69 -11.12 -1.43 7.04
CA LEU A 69 -10.87 -1.41 5.59
C LEU A 69 -12.10 -1.80 4.77
N TYR A 70 -12.76 -2.90 5.13
CA TYR A 70 -13.81 -3.51 4.33
C TYR A 70 -15.07 -2.65 4.18
N PRO A 71 -15.59 -1.96 5.23
CA PRO A 71 -16.80 -1.15 5.05
C PRO A 71 -16.61 -0.03 4.02
N ILE A 72 -15.48 0.67 4.06
CA ILE A 72 -15.18 1.74 3.09
C ILE A 72 -14.99 1.13 1.71
N TYR A 73 -14.25 0.03 1.60
CA TYR A 73 -14.03 -0.65 0.33
C TYR A 73 -15.35 -1.10 -0.31
N TRP A 74 -16.23 -1.75 0.45
CA TRP A 74 -17.52 -2.22 -0.06
C TRP A 74 -18.44 -1.07 -0.48
N VAL A 75 -18.42 0.07 0.22
CA VAL A 75 -19.14 1.26 -0.22
C VAL A 75 -18.62 1.74 -1.58
N VAL A 76 -17.30 1.84 -1.75
CA VAL A 76 -16.71 2.27 -3.05
C VAL A 76 -16.98 1.23 -4.15
N LEU A 77 -16.92 -0.06 -3.83
CA LEU A 77 -17.23 -1.14 -4.76
C LEU A 77 -18.69 -1.07 -5.21
N LEU A 78 -19.62 -0.89 -4.26
CA LEU A 78 -21.04 -0.74 -4.55
C LEU A 78 -21.28 0.49 -5.44
N LEU A 79 -20.69 1.63 -5.12
CA LEU A 79 -20.81 2.84 -5.94
C LEU A 79 -20.24 2.62 -7.36
N THR A 80 -19.14 1.88 -7.50
CA THR A 80 -18.54 1.55 -8.79
C THR A 80 -19.44 0.64 -9.63
N ILE A 81 -20.05 -0.36 -9.00
CA ILE A 81 -21.04 -1.27 -9.60
C ILE A 81 -22.27 -0.47 -10.06
N LEU A 82 -22.83 0.36 -9.17
CA LEU A 82 -24.02 1.18 -9.46
C LEU A 82 -23.74 2.18 -10.60
N TYR A 83 -22.58 2.83 -10.58
CA TYR A 83 -22.18 3.76 -11.64
C TYR A 83 -21.98 3.04 -12.99
N SER A 84 -21.33 1.88 -12.99
CA SER A 84 -21.16 1.07 -14.20
C SER A 84 -22.51 0.59 -14.76
N GLY A 85 -23.46 0.25 -13.88
CA GLY A 85 -24.82 -0.13 -14.25
C GLY A 85 -25.62 1.06 -14.82
N TYR A 86 -25.50 2.23 -14.21
CA TYR A 86 -26.09 3.47 -14.71
C TYR A 86 -25.55 3.81 -16.11
N LEU A 87 -24.23 3.72 -16.33
CA LEU A 87 -23.63 3.95 -17.65
C LEU A 87 -24.17 2.97 -18.69
N PHE A 88 -24.28 1.69 -18.33
CA PHE A 88 -24.79 0.65 -19.22
C PHE A 88 -26.23 0.95 -19.68
N ILE A 89 -27.12 1.29 -18.74
CA ILE A 89 -28.52 1.62 -19.04
C ILE A 89 -28.60 2.94 -19.83
N SER A 90 -27.92 4.00 -19.38
CA SER A 90 -28.00 5.33 -19.99
C SER A 90 -27.42 5.38 -21.40
N SER A 91 -26.49 4.49 -21.73
CA SER A 91 -25.86 4.42 -23.05
C SER A 91 -26.49 3.37 -23.97
N ASN A 92 -27.64 2.79 -23.58
CA ASN A 92 -28.27 1.67 -24.29
C ASN A 92 -27.29 0.51 -24.57
N GLY A 93 -26.40 0.22 -23.61
CA GLY A 93 -25.42 -0.86 -23.68
C GLY A 93 -24.09 -0.53 -24.35
N LEU A 94 -23.89 0.70 -24.86
CA LEU A 94 -22.65 1.10 -25.55
C LEU A 94 -21.46 1.32 -24.62
N LYS A 95 -21.70 1.73 -23.36
CA LYS A 95 -20.67 1.97 -22.34
C LYS A 95 -21.01 1.20 -21.08
N SER A 96 -20.14 0.28 -20.68
CA SER A 96 -20.37 -0.64 -19.55
C SER A 96 -19.45 -0.40 -18.35
N GLY A 97 -18.55 0.60 -18.43
CA GLY A 97 -17.62 0.93 -17.33
C GLY A 97 -16.78 -0.28 -16.93
N SER A 98 -16.70 -0.57 -15.62
CA SER A 98 -15.94 -1.70 -15.09
C SER A 98 -16.54 -3.07 -15.45
N PHE A 99 -17.78 -3.13 -15.97
CA PHE A 99 -18.35 -4.39 -16.48
C PHE A 99 -17.80 -4.76 -17.86
N ASN A 100 -17.13 -3.85 -18.57
CA ASN A 100 -16.73 -4.08 -19.96
C ASN A 100 -15.94 -5.38 -20.18
N PRO A 101 -14.89 -5.69 -19.40
CA PRO A 101 -14.10 -6.91 -19.60
C PRO A 101 -14.92 -8.18 -19.32
N TYR A 102 -15.82 -8.12 -18.34
CA TYR A 102 -16.72 -9.23 -18.06
C TYR A 102 -17.72 -9.45 -19.19
N ILE A 103 -18.30 -8.40 -19.77
CA ILE A 103 -19.24 -8.54 -20.88
C ILE A 103 -18.54 -9.08 -22.13
N SER A 104 -17.33 -8.61 -22.43
CA SER A 104 -16.60 -9.01 -23.64
C SER A 104 -16.03 -10.43 -23.54
N HIS A 105 -15.61 -10.86 -22.35
CA HIS A 105 -14.88 -12.12 -22.16
C HIS A 105 -15.59 -13.12 -21.24
N PHE A 106 -16.88 -12.94 -20.92
CA PHE A 106 -17.60 -13.86 -20.02
C PHE A 106 -17.52 -15.32 -20.49
N LYS A 107 -17.62 -15.54 -21.80
CA LYS A 107 -17.59 -16.88 -22.41
C LYS A 107 -16.19 -17.47 -22.47
N ASP A 108 -15.17 -16.62 -22.42
CA ASP A 108 -13.77 -17.01 -22.47
C ASP A 108 -13.27 -17.41 -21.08
N LEU A 109 -13.94 -16.99 -20.00
CA LEU A 109 -13.56 -17.32 -18.63
C LEU A 109 -14.05 -18.72 -18.23
N ASN A 110 -13.14 -19.54 -17.72
CA ASN A 110 -13.55 -20.73 -17.01
C ASN A 110 -14.08 -20.40 -15.60
N ILE A 111 -14.70 -21.39 -14.95
CA ILE A 111 -15.30 -21.20 -13.63
C ILE A 111 -14.25 -20.83 -12.55
N GLY A 112 -13.03 -21.37 -12.64
CA GLY A 112 -11.96 -21.07 -11.69
C GLY A 112 -11.49 -19.62 -11.75
N SER A 113 -11.28 -19.12 -12.97
CA SER A 113 -10.92 -17.74 -13.26
C SER A 113 -12.01 -16.77 -12.82
N LEU A 114 -13.29 -17.10 -13.11
CA LEU A 114 -14.43 -16.30 -12.68
C LEU A 114 -14.52 -16.23 -11.13
N LEU A 115 -14.38 -17.37 -10.45
CA LEU A 115 -14.41 -17.42 -8.98
C LEU A 115 -13.24 -16.66 -8.37
N PHE A 116 -12.03 -16.80 -8.93
CA PHE A 116 -10.85 -16.06 -8.48
C PHE A 116 -11.01 -14.54 -8.62
N LEU A 117 -11.48 -14.07 -9.78
CA LEU A 117 -11.71 -12.65 -10.03
C LEU A 117 -12.83 -12.09 -9.16
N THR A 118 -13.91 -12.85 -8.96
CA THR A 118 -15.02 -12.46 -8.07
C THR A 118 -14.55 -12.36 -6.63
N PHE A 119 -13.79 -13.37 -6.16
CA PHE A 119 -13.20 -13.38 -4.82
C PHE A 119 -12.28 -12.17 -4.61
N THR A 120 -11.40 -11.90 -5.56
CA THR A 120 -10.43 -10.81 -5.50
C THR A 120 -11.11 -9.43 -5.47
N ASN A 121 -12.23 -9.28 -6.17
CA ASN A 121 -13.05 -8.06 -6.14
C ASN A 121 -13.83 -7.91 -4.82
N ILE A 122 -14.28 -8.98 -4.16
CA ILE A 122 -15.07 -8.88 -2.92
C ILE A 122 -14.17 -8.73 -1.70
N PHE A 123 -13.04 -9.45 -1.67
CA PHE A 123 -12.23 -9.63 -0.47
C PHE A 123 -10.91 -8.86 -0.45
N LEU A 124 -10.60 -8.06 -1.48
CA LEU A 124 -9.33 -7.30 -1.64
C LEU A 124 -8.05 -8.14 -1.73
N PHE A 125 -8.06 -9.38 -1.25
CA PHE A 125 -6.94 -10.30 -1.36
C PHE A 125 -6.62 -10.59 -2.81
N PHE A 126 -5.33 -10.70 -3.11
CA PHE A 126 -4.78 -11.09 -4.42
C PHE A 126 -4.98 -10.08 -5.55
N GLN A 127 -5.45 -8.86 -5.29
CA GLN A 127 -5.51 -7.80 -6.31
C GLN A 127 -4.13 -7.44 -6.87
N ASP A 128 -3.08 -7.52 -6.06
CA ASP A 128 -1.69 -7.41 -6.47
C ASP A 128 -1.26 -8.58 -7.37
N ILE A 129 -1.69 -9.80 -7.05
CA ILE A 129 -1.38 -11.02 -7.83
C ILE A 129 -1.98 -10.98 -9.23
N VAL A 130 -3.14 -10.35 -9.42
CA VAL A 130 -3.77 -10.17 -10.74
C VAL A 130 -2.80 -9.52 -11.74
N MET A 131 -1.88 -8.67 -11.28
CA MET A 131 -0.87 -8.02 -12.12
C MET A 131 0.23 -8.96 -12.62
N PHE A 132 0.30 -10.18 -12.08
CA PHE A 132 1.23 -11.24 -12.49
C PHE A 132 0.53 -12.36 -13.26
N LEU A 133 -0.74 -12.16 -13.63
CA LEU A 133 -1.56 -13.15 -14.31
C LEU A 133 -2.09 -12.63 -15.66
N GLY A 134 -2.23 -13.54 -16.61
CA GLY A 134 -2.91 -13.34 -17.89
C GLY A 134 -4.08 -14.32 -18.04
N LEU A 135 -4.98 -14.03 -18.98
CA LEU A 135 -6.07 -14.92 -19.36
C LEU A 135 -5.72 -15.62 -20.66
N ASP A 136 -5.74 -16.95 -20.66
CA ASP A 136 -5.67 -17.76 -21.88
C ASP A 136 -7.08 -17.90 -22.46
N LEU A 137 -7.32 -17.30 -23.63
CA LEU A 137 -8.63 -17.27 -24.29
C LEU A 137 -9.05 -18.63 -24.87
N GLN A 138 -8.14 -19.60 -25.01
CA GLN A 138 -8.48 -20.90 -25.58
C GLN A 138 -9.16 -21.83 -24.56
N ASN A 139 -8.71 -21.79 -23.31
CA ASN A 139 -9.15 -22.69 -22.25
C ASN A 139 -9.76 -21.95 -21.03
N GLY A 140 -9.67 -20.62 -21.02
CA GLY A 140 -10.16 -19.76 -19.96
C GLY A 140 -9.39 -19.79 -18.65
N ASN A 141 -8.19 -20.39 -18.63
CA ASN A 141 -7.33 -20.47 -17.46
C ASN A 141 -6.52 -19.19 -17.25
N LEU A 142 -6.11 -18.96 -16.00
CA LEU A 142 -5.11 -17.95 -15.68
C LEU A 142 -3.71 -18.54 -15.77
N PHE A 143 -2.78 -17.79 -16.35
CA PHE A 143 -1.37 -18.17 -16.45
C PHE A 143 -0.46 -17.05 -15.93
N PHE A 144 0.75 -17.40 -15.50
CA PHE A 144 1.70 -16.41 -15.00
C PHE A 144 2.31 -15.59 -16.14
N THR A 145 2.38 -14.27 -15.94
CA THR A 145 3.09 -13.34 -16.84
C THR A 145 4.04 -12.45 -16.05
N GLN A 146 5.21 -12.16 -16.63
CA GLN A 146 6.13 -11.18 -16.07
C GLN A 146 5.66 -9.74 -16.30
N ASN A 147 4.86 -9.50 -17.34
CA ASN A 147 4.38 -8.18 -17.71
C ASN A 147 2.91 -8.26 -18.14
N PHE A 148 2.01 -7.76 -17.29
CA PHE A 148 0.57 -7.72 -17.56
C PHE A 148 0.22 -6.88 -18.79
N ARG A 149 1.06 -5.95 -19.23
CA ARG A 149 0.81 -5.16 -20.45
C ARG A 149 0.95 -5.97 -21.72
N ASN A 150 1.59 -7.14 -21.64
CA ASN A 150 1.77 -8.03 -22.78
C ASN A 150 0.61 -9.03 -22.94
N THR A 151 -0.35 -9.05 -22.01
CA THR A 151 -1.52 -9.93 -22.09
C THR A 151 -2.72 -9.19 -22.69
N LYS A 152 -3.55 -9.92 -23.44
CA LYS A 152 -4.78 -9.40 -24.05
C LYS A 152 -5.92 -10.40 -23.81
N PRO A 153 -6.96 -10.05 -23.05
CA PRO A 153 -7.13 -8.80 -22.29
C PRO A 153 -6.12 -8.66 -21.13
N MET A 154 -5.94 -7.44 -20.64
CA MET A 154 -5.14 -7.21 -19.44
C MET A 154 -5.98 -7.58 -18.21
N LEU A 155 -5.53 -8.56 -17.42
CA LEU A 155 -6.38 -9.16 -16.38
C LEU A 155 -6.80 -8.16 -15.28
N PHE A 156 -5.99 -7.14 -15.01
CA PHE A 156 -6.32 -6.11 -14.02
C PHE A 156 -7.54 -5.28 -14.38
N GLU A 157 -7.96 -5.24 -15.65
CA GLU A 157 -9.18 -4.54 -16.08
C GLU A 157 -10.43 -5.18 -15.50
N PHE A 158 -10.37 -6.47 -15.13
CA PHE A 158 -11.45 -7.17 -14.42
C PHE A 158 -11.56 -6.76 -12.93
N LEU A 159 -10.64 -5.95 -12.42
CA LEU A 159 -10.78 -5.35 -11.09
C LEU A 159 -11.66 -4.10 -11.19
N PHE A 160 -12.72 -4.04 -10.36
CA PHE A 160 -13.58 -2.86 -10.30
C PHE A 160 -12.84 -1.64 -9.76
N ILE A 161 -11.92 -1.86 -8.81
CA ILE A 161 -11.10 -0.81 -8.20
C ILE A 161 -9.63 -1.24 -8.29
N PRO A 162 -8.98 -1.12 -9.47
CA PRO A 162 -7.64 -1.67 -9.70
C PRO A 162 -6.57 -1.03 -8.82
N GLN A 163 -6.81 0.15 -8.26
CA GLN A 163 -5.93 0.92 -7.36
C GLN A 163 -5.93 0.36 -5.93
N ALA A 164 -6.91 -0.48 -5.57
CA ALA A 164 -7.03 -1.06 -4.24
C ALA A 164 -6.02 -2.19 -3.97
N TRP A 165 -5.19 -2.56 -4.95
CA TRP A 165 -4.05 -3.48 -4.79
C TRP A 165 -3.13 -3.10 -3.61
N THR A 166 -2.95 -1.80 -3.35
CA THR A 166 -2.13 -1.30 -2.22
C THR A 166 -2.71 -1.73 -0.87
N ILE A 167 -4.04 -1.78 -0.76
CA ILE A 167 -4.77 -2.27 0.42
C ILE A 167 -4.64 -3.79 0.52
N GLY A 168 -4.63 -4.51 -0.60
CA GLY A 168 -4.31 -5.94 -0.65
C GLY A 168 -2.95 -6.27 -0.02
N VAL A 169 -1.91 -5.50 -0.39
CA VAL A 169 -0.57 -5.59 0.23
C VAL A 169 -0.62 -5.23 1.72
N GLU A 170 -1.40 -4.20 2.11
CA GLU A 170 -1.59 -3.83 3.52
C GLU A 170 -2.26 -4.95 4.34
N LEU A 171 -3.24 -5.67 3.77
CA LEU A 171 -3.85 -6.84 4.40
C LEU A 171 -2.83 -7.95 4.65
N LEU A 172 -1.93 -8.21 3.71
CA LEU A 172 -0.84 -9.17 3.90
C LEU A 172 0.06 -8.76 5.06
N PHE A 173 0.42 -7.47 5.17
CA PHE A 173 1.16 -6.97 6.34
C PHE A 173 0.41 -7.23 7.65
N TYR A 174 -0.91 -7.03 7.69
CA TYR A 174 -1.70 -7.29 8.89
C TYR A 174 -1.70 -8.77 9.26
N VAL A 175 -1.80 -9.68 8.28
CA VAL A 175 -1.75 -11.13 8.52
C VAL A 175 -0.41 -11.53 9.14
N ILE A 176 0.70 -11.03 8.60
CA ILE A 176 2.04 -11.44 9.08
C ILE A 176 2.52 -10.69 10.33
N ALA A 177 2.00 -9.47 10.59
CA ALA A 177 2.54 -8.59 11.62
C ALA A 177 2.62 -9.24 13.02
N PRO A 178 1.59 -9.94 13.53
CA PRO A 178 1.64 -10.57 14.86
C PRO A 178 2.77 -11.59 15.04
N PHE A 179 3.19 -12.25 13.94
CA PHE A 179 4.24 -13.26 13.93
C PHE A 179 5.63 -12.68 13.68
N LEU A 180 5.69 -11.48 13.11
CA LEU A 180 6.91 -10.84 12.62
C LEU A 180 7.43 -9.73 13.53
N VAL A 181 6.59 -8.75 13.90
CA VAL A 181 7.07 -7.48 14.50
C VAL A 181 7.54 -7.61 15.94
N ARG A 182 7.28 -8.75 16.59
CA ARG A 182 7.74 -9.08 17.96
C ARG A 182 8.98 -9.98 17.96
N ARG A 183 9.51 -10.34 16.79
CA ARG A 183 10.74 -11.13 16.69
C ARG A 183 11.94 -10.31 17.12
N LYS A 184 13.04 -10.99 17.43
CA LYS A 184 14.30 -10.35 17.83
C LYS A 184 14.80 -9.44 16.70
N ILE A 185 15.44 -8.33 17.05
CA ILE A 185 15.80 -7.28 16.10
C ILE A 185 16.69 -7.78 14.95
N TYR A 186 17.55 -8.77 15.19
CA TYR A 186 18.39 -9.38 14.14
C TYR A 186 17.57 -10.15 13.08
N VAL A 187 16.41 -10.71 13.46
CA VAL A 187 15.49 -11.35 12.49
C VAL A 187 14.87 -10.29 11.58
N ILE A 188 14.50 -9.15 12.16
CA ILE A 188 13.98 -8.00 11.40
C ILE A 188 15.04 -7.48 10.42
N PHE A 189 16.29 -7.30 10.88
CA PHE A 189 17.40 -6.90 10.01
C PHE A 189 17.67 -7.93 8.90
N SER A 190 17.65 -9.23 9.22
CA SER A 190 17.82 -10.29 8.22
C SER A 190 16.74 -10.23 7.14
N LEU A 191 15.47 -10.05 7.51
CA LEU A 191 14.37 -9.93 6.55
C LEU A 191 14.43 -8.65 5.72
N ILE A 192 14.83 -7.53 6.30
CA ILE A 192 15.13 -6.29 5.56
C ILE A 192 16.22 -6.56 4.52
N PHE A 193 17.31 -7.21 4.93
CA PHE A 193 18.42 -7.53 4.04
C PHE A 193 17.98 -8.47 2.90
N CYS A 194 17.25 -9.54 3.20
CA CYS A 194 16.71 -10.45 2.19
C CYS A 194 15.75 -9.75 1.22
N SER A 195 14.89 -8.84 1.72
CA SER A 195 13.96 -8.07 0.89
C SER A 195 14.69 -7.11 -0.06
N ILE A 196 15.74 -6.44 0.43
CA ILE A 196 16.62 -5.58 -0.39
C ILE A 196 17.39 -6.41 -1.42
N LEU A 197 17.98 -7.53 -1.02
CA LEU A 197 18.70 -8.43 -1.94
C LEU A 197 17.77 -8.92 -3.05
N LEU A 198 16.54 -9.32 -2.71
CA LEU A 198 15.55 -9.74 -3.69
C LEU A 198 15.21 -8.59 -4.65
N ARG A 199 15.00 -7.37 -4.13
CA ARG A 199 14.75 -6.19 -4.96
C ARG A 199 15.92 -5.89 -5.91
N CYS A 200 17.16 -5.97 -5.43
CA CYS A 200 18.36 -5.81 -6.25
C CYS A 200 18.50 -6.92 -7.29
N PHE A 201 18.21 -8.17 -6.93
CA PHE A 201 18.25 -9.31 -7.86
C PHE A 201 17.21 -9.17 -8.97
N LEU A 202 15.97 -8.79 -8.65
CA LEU A 202 14.94 -8.53 -9.65
C LEU A 202 15.32 -7.37 -10.57
N TYR A 203 15.85 -6.28 -10.00
CA TYR A 203 16.20 -5.07 -10.74
C TYR A 203 17.45 -5.23 -11.62
N TYR A 204 18.57 -5.72 -11.06
CA TYR A 204 19.85 -5.81 -11.77
C TYR A 204 20.12 -7.18 -12.39
N GLY A 205 19.60 -8.26 -11.80
CA GLY A 205 19.82 -9.63 -12.26
C GLY A 205 18.83 -10.09 -13.33
N LEU A 206 17.54 -9.76 -13.16
CA LEU A 206 16.47 -10.17 -14.09
C LEU A 206 15.94 -9.02 -14.96
N ASP A 207 16.49 -7.82 -14.82
CA ASP A 207 16.07 -6.59 -15.54
C ASP A 207 14.57 -6.25 -15.40
N LEU A 208 13.94 -6.67 -14.30
CA LEU A 208 12.52 -6.42 -14.00
C LEU A 208 12.31 -5.04 -13.38
N LYS A 209 12.69 -4.00 -14.14
CA LYS A 209 12.68 -2.58 -13.71
C LYS A 209 11.35 -1.85 -13.93
N PHE A 210 10.26 -2.59 -14.09
CA PHE A 210 8.94 -2.08 -14.49
C PHE A 210 7.82 -2.61 -13.59
N ASP A 211 6.66 -1.93 -13.59
CA ASP A 211 5.43 -2.38 -12.90
C ASP A 211 4.99 -3.73 -13.49
N PRO A 212 4.76 -4.79 -12.68
CA PRO A 212 4.43 -4.80 -11.25
C PRO A 212 5.59 -5.03 -10.28
N TRP A 213 6.80 -5.29 -10.78
CA TRP A 213 7.94 -5.75 -9.97
C TRP A 213 8.55 -4.68 -9.07
N THR A 214 8.36 -3.40 -9.40
CA THR A 214 8.96 -2.28 -8.66
C THR A 214 8.20 -1.89 -7.40
N ALA A 215 6.90 -2.21 -7.31
CA ALA A 215 6.02 -1.68 -6.27
C ALA A 215 4.94 -2.65 -5.75
N ARG A 216 4.58 -3.69 -6.50
CA ARG A 216 3.42 -4.55 -6.16
C ARG A 216 3.80 -5.91 -5.62
N PHE A 217 5.04 -6.35 -5.85
CA PHE A 217 5.50 -7.65 -5.40
C PHE A 217 5.79 -7.64 -3.90
N PHE A 218 4.86 -8.19 -3.10
CA PHE A 218 4.87 -8.15 -1.63
C PHE A 218 6.25 -8.39 -0.97
N PRO A 219 7.04 -9.41 -1.34
CA PRO A 219 8.34 -9.66 -0.71
C PRO A 219 9.33 -8.49 -0.80
N THR A 220 9.25 -7.68 -1.86
CA THR A 220 10.13 -6.51 -2.07
C THR A 220 9.63 -5.26 -1.35
N GLU A 221 8.36 -5.21 -0.98
CA GLU A 221 7.74 -4.11 -0.24
C GLU A 221 7.82 -4.31 1.27
N LEU A 222 8.10 -5.55 1.72
CA LEU A 222 8.30 -5.90 3.12
C LEU A 222 9.38 -5.05 3.80
N VAL A 223 10.42 -4.64 3.07
CA VAL A 223 11.47 -3.75 3.57
C VAL A 223 10.89 -2.47 4.19
N PHE A 224 9.91 -1.83 3.54
CA PHE A 224 9.35 -0.56 4.00
C PHE A 224 8.51 -0.75 5.26
N PHE A 225 7.70 -1.82 5.31
CA PHE A 225 6.99 -2.18 6.52
C PHE A 225 7.95 -2.43 7.70
N LEU A 226 9.04 -3.16 7.47
CA LEU A 226 10.02 -3.46 8.51
C LEU A 226 10.86 -2.24 8.93
N LEU A 227 11.15 -1.30 8.03
CA LEU A 227 11.70 0.01 8.40
C LEU A 227 10.77 0.72 9.38
N GLY A 228 9.45 0.65 9.17
CA GLY A 228 8.47 1.12 10.14
C GLY A 228 8.61 0.46 11.52
N THR A 229 8.78 -0.86 11.55
CA THR A 229 9.03 -1.61 12.80
C THR A 229 10.32 -1.15 13.50
N LEU A 230 11.41 -0.93 12.75
CA LEU A 230 12.65 -0.38 13.31
C LEU A 230 12.43 1.03 13.88
N ALA A 231 11.68 1.88 13.18
CA ALA A 231 11.36 3.23 13.64
C ALA A 231 10.58 3.21 14.96
N TYR A 232 9.71 2.22 15.19
CA TYR A 232 9.07 2.03 16.49
C TYR A 232 10.06 1.72 17.60
N HIS A 233 11.06 0.87 17.35
CA HIS A 233 12.09 0.57 18.36
C HIS A 233 12.96 1.81 18.67
N VAL A 234 13.29 2.61 17.64
CA VAL A 234 13.95 3.92 17.84
C VAL A 234 13.06 4.83 18.69
N TYR A 235 11.77 4.93 18.36
CA TYR A 235 10.80 5.68 19.16
C TYR A 235 10.83 5.25 20.63
N LYS A 236 10.71 3.94 20.92
CA LYS A 236 10.72 3.43 22.30
C LYS A 236 12.01 3.74 23.06
N LYS A 237 13.15 3.73 22.39
CA LYS A 237 14.43 4.11 22.99
C LYS A 237 14.46 5.60 23.39
N TYR A 238 13.85 6.46 22.58
CA TYR A 238 13.92 7.91 22.75
C TYR A 238 12.65 8.57 23.32
N GLU A 239 11.58 7.81 23.60
CA GLU A 239 10.28 8.39 24.02
C GLU A 239 10.31 9.15 25.35
N LYS A 240 11.30 8.84 26.21
CA LYS A 240 11.53 9.47 27.53
C LYS A 240 12.50 10.65 27.48
N TYR A 241 13.17 10.89 26.35
CA TYR A 241 14.09 12.01 26.21
C TYR A 241 13.30 13.31 26.05
N ASN A 242 13.74 14.36 26.75
CA ASN A 242 13.09 15.66 26.71
C ASN A 242 13.58 16.50 25.52
N PHE A 243 13.10 16.18 24.32
CA PHE A 243 13.43 16.96 23.13
C PHE A 243 12.78 18.35 23.18
N LYS A 244 13.55 19.40 22.88
CA LYS A 244 12.97 20.73 22.72
C LYS A 244 11.95 20.70 21.57
N LYS A 245 10.73 21.20 21.82
CA LYS A 245 9.63 21.25 20.83
C LYS A 245 10.05 21.92 19.51
N ARG A 246 10.97 22.89 19.56
CA ARG A 246 11.55 23.54 18.37
C ARG A 246 12.24 22.53 17.43
N HIS A 247 13.05 21.61 17.94
CA HIS A 247 13.73 20.62 17.09
C HIS A 247 12.74 19.65 16.44
N LEU A 248 11.75 19.20 17.20
CA LEU A 248 10.69 18.33 16.67
C LEU A 248 9.85 19.03 15.59
N ASN A 249 9.52 20.31 15.81
CA ASN A 249 8.82 21.12 14.82
C ASN A 249 9.66 21.35 13.55
N LEU A 250 10.97 21.53 13.69
CA LEU A 250 11.88 21.64 12.54
C LEU A 250 11.89 20.35 11.73
N ILE A 251 12.05 19.19 12.38
CA ILE A 251 11.99 17.87 11.72
C ILE A 251 10.64 17.65 11.01
N TRP A 252 9.55 18.05 11.66
CA TRP A 252 8.22 17.93 11.07
C TRP A 252 8.03 18.86 9.87
N SER A 253 8.47 20.11 9.98
CA SER A 253 8.34 21.09 8.90
C SER A 253 9.23 20.74 7.72
N SER A 254 10.45 20.21 7.97
CA SER A 254 11.37 19.80 6.91
C SER A 254 10.84 18.61 6.12
N ILE A 255 10.25 17.60 6.76
CA ILE A 255 9.66 16.48 5.99
C ILE A 255 8.44 16.96 5.20
N VAL A 256 7.60 17.84 5.74
CA VAL A 256 6.43 18.37 5.04
C VAL A 256 6.85 19.20 3.83
N LEU A 257 7.83 20.09 4.01
CA LEU A 257 8.40 20.88 2.92
C LEU A 257 9.01 19.96 1.85
N LEU A 258 9.77 18.95 2.26
CA LEU A 258 10.36 17.98 1.33
C LEU A 258 9.27 17.22 0.56
N THR A 259 8.18 16.77 1.20
CA THR A 259 7.06 16.10 0.52
C THR A 259 6.40 16.99 -0.52
N VAL A 260 6.21 18.29 -0.22
CA VAL A 260 5.58 19.23 -1.15
C VAL A 260 6.52 19.62 -2.28
N ALA A 261 7.80 19.85 -1.98
CA ALA A 261 8.80 20.29 -2.94
C ALA A 261 9.41 19.14 -3.75
N TYR A 262 9.11 17.87 -3.42
CA TYR A 262 9.77 16.70 -4.00
C TYR A 262 9.76 16.67 -5.54
N GLY A 263 8.63 17.05 -6.15
CA GLY A 263 8.48 17.09 -7.61
C GLY A 263 9.49 18.00 -8.32
N PHE A 264 9.96 19.06 -7.65
CA PHE A 264 10.93 20.02 -8.19
C PHE A 264 12.39 19.62 -7.96
N ILE A 265 12.63 18.51 -7.25
CA ILE A 265 13.98 18.06 -6.93
C ILE A 265 14.44 17.07 -8.00
N GLU A 266 15.51 17.41 -8.71
CA GLU A 266 16.16 16.59 -9.72
C GLU A 266 17.53 16.10 -9.21
N ILE A 267 17.50 15.06 -8.38
CA ILE A 267 18.71 14.45 -7.82
C ILE A 267 18.66 12.94 -8.04
N GLN A 268 19.80 12.33 -8.35
CA GLN A 268 19.91 10.88 -8.45
C GLN A 268 19.52 10.20 -7.12
N PHE A 269 18.81 9.07 -7.21
CA PHE A 269 18.34 8.31 -6.04
C PHE A 269 17.41 9.09 -5.09
N LYS A 270 16.77 10.18 -5.56
CA LYS A 270 15.85 10.98 -4.73
C LYS A 270 14.76 10.16 -4.03
N GLU A 271 14.27 9.08 -4.64
CA GLU A 271 13.29 8.17 -4.05
C GLU A 271 13.80 7.52 -2.76
N LEU A 272 15.01 6.93 -2.83
CA LEU A 272 15.65 6.28 -1.69
C LEU A 272 16.00 7.29 -0.59
N ILE A 273 16.53 8.46 -0.98
CA ILE A 273 16.86 9.54 -0.04
C ILE A 273 15.61 9.98 0.72
N TYR A 274 14.49 10.20 0.02
CA TYR A 274 13.24 10.57 0.64
C TYR A 274 12.76 9.50 1.63
N LEU A 275 12.76 8.22 1.26
CA LEU A 275 12.26 7.13 2.12
C LEU A 275 13.15 6.91 3.36
N ILE A 276 14.47 7.00 3.22
CA ILE A 276 15.41 6.94 4.35
C ILE A 276 15.18 8.14 5.28
N TYR A 277 15.07 9.34 4.73
CA TYR A 277 14.82 10.55 5.50
C TYR A 277 13.46 10.49 6.23
N PHE A 278 12.43 10.01 5.53
CA PHE A 278 11.10 9.79 6.08
C PHE A 278 11.14 8.80 7.25
N PHE A 279 11.79 7.65 7.07
CA PHE A 279 12.02 6.66 8.12
C PHE A 279 12.73 7.27 9.33
N ALA A 280 13.79 8.04 9.13
CA ALA A 280 14.55 8.68 10.20
C ALA A 280 13.72 9.72 10.97
N CYS A 281 12.85 10.46 10.29
CA CYS A 281 11.99 11.48 10.92
C CYS A 281 10.80 10.87 11.67
N LEU A 282 10.32 9.70 11.25
CA LEU A 282 9.08 9.08 11.74
C LEU A 282 8.96 8.97 13.27
N PRO A 283 9.97 8.48 14.02
CA PRO A 283 9.91 8.37 15.48
C PRO A 283 9.67 9.73 16.16
N PHE A 284 10.35 10.77 15.67
CA PHE A 284 10.33 12.11 16.25
C PHE A 284 9.02 12.85 15.92
N ILE A 285 8.50 12.67 14.71
CA ILE A 285 7.18 13.17 14.33
C ILE A 285 6.10 12.53 15.20
N PHE A 286 6.24 11.24 15.52
CA PHE A 286 5.31 10.58 16.43
C PHE A 286 5.41 11.14 17.85
N ILE A 287 6.62 11.37 18.39
CA ILE A 287 6.83 12.02 19.70
C ILE A 287 6.14 13.40 19.74
N LEU A 288 6.27 14.20 18.68
CA LEU A 288 5.63 15.51 18.60
C LEU A 288 4.11 15.42 18.64
N THR A 289 3.53 14.40 18.00
CA THR A 289 2.09 14.36 17.70
C THR A 289 1.28 13.40 18.57
N LYS A 290 1.93 12.54 19.37
CA LYS A 290 1.25 11.57 20.26
C LYS A 290 0.35 12.24 21.31
N ASN A 291 0.73 13.43 21.80
CA ASN A 291 0.00 14.16 22.85
C ASN A 291 -1.18 14.97 22.32
N ILE A 292 -1.18 15.37 21.05
CA ILE A 292 -2.30 16.11 20.43
C ILE A 292 -3.59 15.27 20.46
N ARG A 293 -3.46 13.94 20.43
CA ARG A 293 -4.60 13.02 20.50
C ARG A 293 -5.17 12.83 21.92
N LYS A 294 -4.41 13.14 22.97
CA LYS A 294 -4.88 13.09 24.37
C LYS A 294 -5.68 14.34 24.77
N MET A 295 -5.65 15.40 23.97
CA MET A 295 -6.35 16.66 24.25
C MET A 295 -7.73 16.74 23.58
N LEU A 296 -8.11 15.70 22.82
CA LEU A 296 -9.35 15.61 22.04
C LEU A 296 -10.23 14.41 22.47
N ILE A 297 -9.94 13.84 23.64
CA ILE A 297 -10.76 12.87 24.38
C ILE A 297 -10.92 13.45 25.78
#